data_AF-A0A2M8F342-F1
#
_entry.id   AF-A0A2M8F342-F1
#
_cell.length_a   1.000
_cell.length_b   1.000
_cell.length_c   1.000
_cell.angle_alpha   90.00
_cell.angle_beta   90.00
_cell.angle_gamma   90.00
#
_symmetry.space_group_name_H-M   'P 1'
#
loop_
_entity.id
_entity.type
_entity.pdbx_description
1 polymer ?
#
loop_
_entity_poly.entity_id
_entity_poly.type
_entity_poly.pdbx_seq_one_letter_code
_entity_poly.pdbx_strand_id
1 'polypeptide(L)'
;MLTIICGEDSTTSFNYYSSLKKNYLDKSYEILDVSSSDLENITSWLGQSQSLFSQKKIFFTQNINKRLSRKLNLKINKVVEKLIKDKSVEVVDWEEEIPSRELKFPKATVVKEFKPAQNIFKLQDSLYPGNLKNFIYALNQLAETVDENIIFYMLVKHIRNLLTVKSGQSISRLQPWQLAKLSKQAKNWEEKKLLGFYQGLHRIDISTKTSSNPFSLKKSLDILACYFL
;
A
#
# COMPACT_ATOMS: atom_id res chain seq x y z
N MET A 1 8.44 -18.79 -17.09
CA MET A 1 8.74 -17.94 -15.92
C MET A 1 7.52 -17.08 -15.64
N LEU A 2 6.98 -17.17 -14.42
CA LEU A 2 5.78 -16.44 -14.01
C LEU A 2 6.15 -15.43 -12.92
N THR A 3 5.89 -14.15 -13.20
CA THR A 3 6.07 -13.03 -12.26
C THR A 3 4.72 -12.55 -11.78
N ILE A 4 4.53 -12.52 -10.47
CA ILE A 4 3.31 -12.02 -9.82
C ILE A 4 3.61 -10.66 -9.20
N ILE A 5 2.81 -9.66 -9.55
CA ILE A 5 2.84 -8.32 -8.99
C ILE A 5 1.61 -8.19 -8.11
N CYS A 6 1.80 -8.03 -6.80
CA CYS A 6 0.69 -8.04 -5.85
C CYS A 6 0.94 -7.04 -4.72
N GLY A 7 -0.03 -6.88 -3.82
CA GLY A 7 0.13 -6.07 -2.61
C GLY A 7 -1.13 -5.32 -2.21
N GLU A 8 -1.13 -4.84 -0.97
CA GLU A 8 -2.24 -4.03 -0.43
C GLU A 8 -2.18 -2.58 -1.00
N ASP A 9 -1.06 -2.16 -1.61
CA ASP A 9 -0.99 -0.93 -2.42
C ASP A 9 -1.32 -1.24 -3.89
N SER A 10 -2.61 -1.25 -4.21
CA SER A 10 -3.12 -1.51 -5.57
C SER A 10 -2.65 -0.47 -6.59
N THR A 11 -2.51 0.79 -6.17
CA THR A 11 -2.12 1.90 -7.07
C THR A 11 -0.66 1.78 -7.47
N THR A 12 0.25 1.63 -6.50
CA THR A 12 1.68 1.50 -6.79
C THR A 12 2.00 0.20 -7.53
N SER A 13 1.33 -0.92 -7.16
CA SER A 13 1.51 -2.18 -7.87
C SER A 13 1.02 -2.13 -9.32
N PHE A 14 -0.13 -1.50 -9.59
CA PHE A 14 -0.66 -1.34 -10.95
C PHE A 14 0.20 -0.40 -11.80
N ASN A 15 0.69 0.69 -11.22
CA ASN A 15 1.62 1.59 -11.90
C ASN A 15 2.92 0.86 -12.29
N TYR A 16 3.43 0.00 -11.40
CA TYR A 16 4.59 -0.83 -11.71
C TYR A 16 4.30 -1.84 -12.83
N TYR A 17 3.17 -2.54 -12.79
CA TYR A 17 2.72 -3.44 -13.87
C TYR A 17 2.64 -2.72 -15.23
N SER A 18 2.04 -1.52 -15.24
CA SER A 18 1.92 -0.68 -16.44
C SER A 18 3.30 -0.20 -16.94
N SER A 19 4.20 0.15 -16.02
CA SER A 19 5.57 0.56 -16.36
C SER A 19 6.40 -0.58 -16.97
N LEU A 20 6.21 -1.81 -16.47
CA LEU A 20 6.85 -3.00 -17.03
C LEU A 20 6.37 -3.26 -18.45
N LYS A 21 5.06 -3.16 -18.68
CA LYS A 21 4.48 -3.29 -20.02
C LYS A 21 5.15 -2.32 -21.02
N LYS A 22 5.31 -1.06 -20.61
CA LYS A 22 6.02 -0.05 -21.42
C LYS A 22 7.49 -0.42 -21.66
N ASN A 23 8.21 -0.88 -20.64
CA ASN A 23 9.61 -1.29 -20.76
C ASN A 23 9.81 -2.45 -21.74
N TYR A 24 8.91 -3.43 -21.75
CA TYR A 24 8.96 -4.52 -22.73
C TYR A 24 8.65 -4.06 -24.14
N LEU A 25 7.72 -3.11 -24.31
CA LEU A 25 7.45 -2.50 -25.61
C LEU A 25 8.69 -1.78 -26.16
N ASP A 26 9.38 -1.01 -25.31
CA ASP A 26 10.62 -0.30 -25.67
C ASP A 26 11.74 -1.27 -26.08
N LYS A 27 11.74 -2.49 -25.51
CA LYS A 27 12.66 -3.59 -25.86
C LYS A 27 12.21 -4.41 -27.08
N SER A 28 11.19 -3.95 -27.80
CA SER A 28 10.64 -4.63 -28.99
C SER A 28 10.09 -6.04 -28.72
N TYR A 29 9.56 -6.27 -27.52
CA TYR A 29 8.79 -7.49 -27.24
C TYR A 29 7.37 -7.35 -27.80
N GLU A 30 6.83 -8.46 -28.28
CA GLU A 30 5.40 -8.55 -28.60
C GLU A 30 4.62 -8.79 -27.31
N ILE A 31 3.71 -7.87 -26.99
CA ILE A 31 2.92 -7.92 -25.76
C ILE A 31 1.55 -8.47 -26.08
N LEU A 32 1.18 -9.55 -25.38
CA LEU A 32 -0.13 -10.19 -25.51
C LEU A 32 -0.88 -10.05 -24.18
N ASP A 33 -1.95 -9.24 -24.19
CA ASP A 33 -2.86 -9.15 -23.06
C ASP A 33 -3.82 -10.35 -23.09
N VAL A 34 -3.79 -11.13 -22.01
CA VAL A 34 -4.53 -12.38 -21.88
C VAL A 34 -5.46 -12.26 -20.69
N SER A 35 -6.75 -12.49 -20.91
CA SER A 35 -7.69 -12.66 -19.81
C SER A 35 -7.28 -13.86 -18.96
N SER A 36 -7.45 -13.76 -17.64
CA SER A 36 -7.18 -14.91 -16.77
C SER A 36 -8.01 -16.14 -17.16
N SER A 37 -9.14 -15.99 -17.88
CA SER A 37 -9.92 -17.09 -18.47
C SER A 37 -9.13 -17.94 -19.46
N ASP A 38 -8.24 -17.32 -20.22
CA ASP A 38 -7.68 -17.88 -21.47
C ASP A 38 -6.22 -18.35 -21.31
N LEU A 39 -5.75 -18.48 -20.07
CA LEU A 39 -4.38 -18.95 -19.77
C LEU A 39 -4.05 -20.29 -20.43
N GLU A 40 -5.05 -21.15 -20.65
CA GLU A 40 -4.88 -22.45 -21.30
C GLU A 40 -4.40 -22.30 -22.76
N ASN A 41 -4.74 -21.19 -23.41
CA ASN A 41 -4.39 -20.88 -24.80
C ASN A 41 -2.98 -20.29 -24.97
N ILE A 42 -2.29 -19.92 -23.89
CA ILE A 42 -0.94 -19.36 -23.98
C ILE A 42 0.01 -20.30 -24.73
N THR A 43 -0.09 -21.60 -24.43
CA THR A 43 0.75 -22.63 -25.10
C THR A 43 0.44 -22.79 -26.58
N SER A 44 -0.82 -22.65 -27.00
CA SER A 44 -1.19 -22.73 -28.42
C SER A 44 -0.78 -21.46 -29.17
N TRP A 45 -0.91 -20.28 -28.55
CA TRP A 45 -0.44 -19.03 -29.15
C TRP A 45 1.06 -19.00 -29.38
N LEU A 46 1.85 -19.58 -28.47
CA LEU A 46 3.29 -19.76 -28.65
C LEU A 46 3.61 -20.68 -29.84
N GLY A 47 2.86 -21.76 -30.02
CA GLY A 47 3.07 -22.72 -31.12
C GLY A 47 2.61 -22.20 -32.48
N GLN A 48 1.56 -21.37 -32.52
CA GLN A 48 1.00 -20.83 -33.77
C GLN A 48 1.76 -19.61 -34.30
N SER A 49 2.56 -18.96 -33.46
CA SER A 49 3.23 -17.71 -33.80
C SER A 49 4.75 -17.88 -33.84
N GLN A 50 5.22 -18.75 -34.73
CA GLN A 50 6.57 -18.57 -35.29
C GLN A 50 6.51 -17.35 -36.22
N SER A 51 6.52 -16.16 -35.62
CA SER A 51 6.80 -14.94 -36.37
C SER A 51 8.13 -15.15 -37.09
N LEU A 52 8.14 -14.91 -38.40
CA LEU A 52 9.36 -14.96 -39.22
C LEU A 52 10.42 -13.96 -38.73
N PHE A 53 10.01 -12.99 -37.93
CA PHE A 53 10.87 -12.04 -37.22
C PHE A 53 10.92 -12.44 -35.75
N SER A 54 12.11 -12.67 -35.23
CA SER A 54 12.41 -13.24 -33.89
C SER A 54 12.03 -12.32 -32.72
N GLN A 55 10.79 -11.83 -32.67
CA GLN A 55 10.28 -11.01 -31.59
C GLN A 55 9.90 -11.92 -30.42
N LYS A 56 10.53 -11.68 -29.26
CA LYS A 56 10.21 -12.39 -28.03
C LYS A 56 8.81 -11.96 -27.57
N LYS A 57 8.00 -12.93 -27.16
CA LYS A 57 6.63 -12.70 -26.68
C LYS A 57 6.60 -12.67 -25.17
N ILE A 58 5.77 -11.78 -24.63
CA ILE A 58 5.46 -11.72 -23.21
C ILE A 58 3.96 -11.60 -23.01
N PHE A 59 3.43 -12.37 -22.06
CA PHE A 59 2.00 -12.40 -21.75
C PHE A 59 1.72 -11.59 -20.49
N PHE A 60 0.72 -10.73 -20.58
CA PHE A 60 0.26 -9.86 -19.49
C PHE A 60 -1.16 -10.27 -19.10
N THR A 61 -1.41 -10.46 -17.82
CA THR A 61 -2.71 -10.92 -17.31
C THR A 61 -2.98 -10.39 -15.92
N GLN A 62 -4.19 -10.60 -15.42
CA GLN A 62 -4.64 -10.06 -14.14
C GLN A 62 -5.53 -11.06 -13.42
N ASN A 63 -5.41 -11.11 -12.09
CA ASN A 63 -6.29 -11.82 -11.18
C ASN A 63 -6.36 -13.36 -11.37
N ILE A 64 -5.25 -14.02 -11.73
CA ILE A 64 -5.18 -15.49 -11.83
C ILE A 64 -5.51 -16.15 -10.47
N ASN A 65 -5.09 -15.55 -9.34
CA ASN A 65 -5.25 -16.09 -7.99
C ASN A 65 -6.72 -16.34 -7.60
N LYS A 66 -7.65 -15.57 -8.16
CA LYS A 66 -9.10 -15.78 -7.99
C LYS A 66 -9.55 -17.11 -8.59
N ARG A 67 -8.89 -17.56 -9.68
CA ARG A 67 -9.19 -18.83 -10.37
C ARG A 67 -8.46 -20.03 -9.77
N LEU A 68 -7.37 -19.81 -9.05
CA LEU A 68 -6.63 -20.86 -8.37
C LEU A 68 -7.42 -21.41 -7.18
N SER A 69 -7.58 -22.73 -7.15
CA SER A 69 -8.26 -23.44 -6.08
C SER A 69 -7.59 -24.79 -5.82
N ARG A 70 -7.43 -25.14 -4.54
CA ARG A 70 -6.94 -26.46 -4.13
C ARG A 70 -7.92 -27.60 -4.45
N LYS A 71 -9.21 -27.30 -4.66
CA LYS A 71 -10.27 -28.32 -4.83
C LYS A 71 -11.07 -28.22 -6.13
N LEU A 72 -11.24 -27.03 -6.72
CA LEU A 72 -12.19 -26.81 -7.82
C LEU A 72 -11.57 -26.64 -9.22
N ASN A 73 -10.28 -26.26 -9.33
CA ASN A 73 -9.73 -25.88 -10.64
C ASN A 73 -8.37 -26.53 -10.95
N LEU A 74 -8.37 -27.87 -10.94
CA LEU A 74 -7.16 -28.69 -11.15
C LEU A 74 -6.51 -28.47 -12.53
N LYS A 75 -7.27 -28.05 -13.55
CA LYS A 75 -6.75 -27.78 -14.89
C LYS A 75 -5.87 -26.53 -14.92
N ILE A 76 -6.36 -25.41 -14.38
CA ILE A 76 -5.61 -24.16 -14.31
C ILE A 76 -4.35 -24.32 -13.45
N ASN A 77 -4.43 -25.04 -12.33
CA ASN A 77 -3.25 -25.31 -11.50
C ASN A 77 -2.14 -26.00 -12.31
N LYS A 78 -2.49 -27.00 -13.14
CA LYS A 78 -1.54 -27.69 -14.03
C LYS A 78 -0.96 -26.76 -15.10
N VAL A 79 -1.77 -25.84 -15.65
CA VAL A 79 -1.31 -24.86 -16.65
C VAL A 79 -0.31 -23.91 -16.01
N VAL A 80 -0.62 -23.37 -14.83
CA VAL A 80 0.29 -22.49 -14.07
C VAL A 80 1.58 -23.21 -13.71
N GLU A 81 1.52 -24.46 -13.27
CA GLU A 81 2.72 -25.28 -13.01
C GLU A 81 3.60 -25.48 -14.26
N LYS A 82 2.98 -25.68 -15.44
CA LYS A 82 3.72 -25.77 -16.71
C LYS A 82 4.40 -24.45 -17.06
N LEU A 83 3.69 -23.32 -16.94
CA LEU A 83 4.22 -21.97 -17.22
C LEU A 83 5.38 -21.59 -16.28
N ILE A 84 5.37 -22.09 -15.05
CA ILE A 84 6.46 -21.90 -14.10
C ILE A 84 7.70 -22.70 -14.51
N LYS A 85 7.51 -23.96 -14.92
CA LYS A 85 8.61 -24.85 -15.34
C LYS A 85 9.24 -24.42 -16.67
N ASP A 86 8.42 -23.91 -17.58
CA ASP A 86 8.89 -23.44 -18.87
C ASP A 86 9.54 -22.05 -18.75
N LYS A 87 10.86 -22.00 -18.87
CA LYS A 87 11.61 -20.73 -18.82
C LYS A 87 11.57 -19.94 -20.14
N SER A 88 11.08 -20.55 -21.22
CA SER A 88 10.99 -19.88 -22.53
C SER A 88 9.79 -18.93 -22.63
N VAL A 89 8.81 -19.09 -21.74
CA VAL A 89 7.57 -18.30 -21.71
C VAL A 89 7.61 -17.30 -20.58
N GLU A 90 7.54 -16.01 -20.88
CA GLU A 90 7.42 -14.96 -19.85
C GLU A 90 5.95 -14.57 -19.66
N VAL A 91 5.46 -14.71 -18.42
CA VAL A 91 4.11 -14.30 -18.03
C VAL A 91 4.21 -13.35 -16.83
N VAL A 92 3.53 -12.21 -16.93
CA VAL A 92 3.40 -11.22 -15.85
C VAL A 92 1.92 -11.12 -15.48
N ASP A 93 1.63 -11.36 -14.22
CA ASP A 93 0.28 -11.29 -13.66
C ASP A 93 0.21 -10.23 -12.57
N TRP A 94 -0.87 -9.44 -12.56
CA TRP A 94 -1.16 -8.47 -11.52
C TRP A 94 -2.37 -8.89 -10.67
N GLU A 95 -2.18 -8.87 -9.35
CA GLU A 95 -3.16 -9.25 -8.34
C GLU A 95 -3.54 -8.03 -7.49
N GLU A 96 -4.80 -7.64 -7.60
CA GLU A 96 -5.36 -6.46 -6.94
C GLU A 96 -5.63 -6.74 -5.45
N GLU A 97 -5.01 -5.94 -4.57
CA GLU A 97 -5.26 -5.95 -3.11
C GLU A 97 -4.94 -7.27 -2.40
N ILE A 98 -4.15 -8.16 -3.01
CA ILE A 98 -3.79 -9.45 -2.42
C ILE A 98 -2.34 -9.39 -1.89
N PRO A 99 -2.12 -9.57 -0.57
CA PRO A 99 -0.78 -9.67 -0.02
C PRO A 99 -0.12 -10.99 -0.42
N SER A 100 1.22 -11.02 -0.43
CA SER A 100 1.99 -12.19 -0.90
C SER A 100 1.67 -13.49 -0.13
N ARG A 101 1.29 -13.36 1.15
CA ARG A 101 0.89 -14.48 2.03
C ARG A 101 -0.43 -15.16 1.62
N GLU A 102 -1.30 -14.47 0.88
CA GLU A 102 -2.63 -14.96 0.46
C GLU A 102 -2.62 -15.52 -0.98
N LEU A 103 -1.48 -15.43 -1.65
CA LEU A 103 -1.27 -16.02 -2.97
C LEU A 103 -1.34 -17.55 -2.92
N LYS A 104 -2.12 -18.13 -3.83
CA LYS A 104 -2.31 -19.57 -3.97
C LYS A 104 -1.35 -20.19 -5.00
N PHE A 105 -0.38 -19.42 -5.48
CA PHE A 105 0.58 -19.86 -6.48
C PHE A 105 1.62 -20.85 -5.91
N PRO A 106 2.21 -21.72 -6.75
CA PRO A 106 3.36 -22.53 -6.35
C PRO A 106 4.57 -21.68 -5.96
N LYS A 107 5.40 -22.19 -5.04
CA LYS A 107 6.57 -21.48 -4.45
C LYS A 107 7.66 -21.05 -5.46
N ALA A 108 7.66 -21.61 -6.67
CA ALA A 108 8.65 -21.31 -7.70
C ALA A 108 8.31 -20.05 -8.54
N THR A 109 7.31 -19.28 -8.13
CA THR A 109 6.92 -18.00 -8.77
C THR A 109 7.77 -16.84 -8.25
N VAL A 110 8.07 -15.88 -9.12
CA VAL A 110 8.73 -14.63 -8.72
C VAL A 110 7.64 -13.68 -8.24
N VAL A 111 7.68 -13.28 -6.96
CA VAL A 111 6.66 -12.39 -6.39
C VAL A 111 7.26 -11.02 -6.09
N LYS A 112 6.64 -9.97 -6.62
CA LYS A 112 6.93 -8.56 -6.31
C LYS A 112 5.76 -7.98 -5.53
N GLU A 113 5.93 -7.88 -4.22
CA GLU A 113 4.90 -7.33 -3.31
C GLU A 113 5.09 -5.82 -3.09
N PHE A 114 4.00 -5.07 -3.23
CA PHE A 114 3.88 -3.65 -2.92
C PHE A 114 3.10 -3.49 -1.61
N LYS A 115 3.85 -3.33 -0.53
CA LYS A 115 3.27 -3.06 0.78
C LYS A 115 2.72 -1.63 0.80
N PRO A 116 1.64 -1.38 1.56
CA PRO A 116 1.09 -0.04 1.69
C PRO A 116 2.16 0.89 2.25
N ALA A 117 2.17 2.13 1.75
CA ALA A 117 3.01 3.21 2.27
C ALA A 117 2.98 3.21 3.80
N GLN A 118 4.15 3.42 4.41
CA GLN A 118 4.41 3.10 5.81
C GLN A 118 3.27 3.57 6.71
N ASN A 119 2.57 2.60 7.28
CA ASN A 119 1.24 2.74 7.85
C ASN A 119 1.06 4.02 8.71
N ILE A 120 0.22 4.96 8.26
CA ILE A 120 -0.24 6.15 9.02
C ILE A 120 -0.69 5.78 10.44
N PHE A 121 -1.26 4.60 10.65
CA PHE A 121 -1.63 4.12 11.98
C PHE A 121 -0.42 3.97 12.90
N LYS A 122 0.78 3.65 12.39
CA LYS A 122 2.02 3.65 13.20
C LYS A 122 2.37 5.06 13.68
N LEU A 123 2.25 6.07 12.82
CA LEU A 123 2.46 7.46 13.21
C LEU A 123 1.43 7.86 14.28
N GLN A 124 0.15 7.58 14.05
CA GLN A 124 -0.91 7.84 15.02
C GLN A 124 -0.69 7.11 16.34
N ASP A 125 -0.32 5.83 16.32
CA ASP A 125 -0.05 5.04 17.52
C ASP A 125 1.13 5.57 18.32
N SER A 126 2.09 6.21 17.64
CA SER A 126 3.26 6.79 18.28
C SER A 126 2.99 8.15 18.94
N LEU A 127 1.82 8.75 18.72
CA LEU A 127 1.48 10.09 19.17
C LEU A 127 0.99 10.12 20.63
N TYR A 128 1.93 10.04 21.57
CA TYR A 128 1.69 10.22 23.00
C TYR A 128 2.93 10.68 23.77
N PRO A 129 2.78 11.31 24.96
CA PRO A 129 3.91 11.78 25.77
C PRO A 129 4.86 10.65 26.17
N GLY A 130 6.16 10.90 26.05
CA GLY A 130 7.24 9.93 26.29
C GLY A 130 7.64 9.11 25.07
N ASN A 131 7.14 9.42 23.86
CA ASN A 131 7.36 8.61 22.66
C ASN A 131 7.86 9.41 21.43
N LEU A 132 8.44 10.59 21.67
CA LEU A 132 8.96 11.49 20.64
C LEU A 132 9.83 10.79 19.58
N LYS A 133 10.80 9.96 19.99
CA LYS A 133 11.74 9.30 19.06
C LYS A 133 11.02 8.46 18.00
N ASN A 134 10.03 7.68 18.42
CA ASN A 134 9.26 6.82 17.51
C ASN A 134 8.32 7.65 16.64
N PHE A 135 7.75 8.72 17.19
CA PHE A 135 6.93 9.66 16.42
C PHE A 135 7.71 10.33 15.30
N ILE A 136 8.89 10.90 15.59
CA ILE A 136 9.74 11.56 14.60
C ILE A 136 10.22 10.56 13.53
N TYR A 137 10.58 9.33 13.93
CA TYR A 137 10.93 8.28 12.97
C TYR A 137 9.76 7.96 12.03
N ALA A 138 8.56 7.73 12.58
CA ALA A 138 7.37 7.43 11.78
C ALA A 138 6.96 8.61 10.88
N LEU A 139 7.10 9.85 11.35
CA LEU A 139 6.77 11.06 10.59
C LEU A 139 7.71 11.23 9.40
N ASN A 140 9.03 11.06 9.62
CA ASN A 140 10.02 11.14 8.56
C ASN A 140 9.75 10.10 7.47
N GLN A 141 9.52 8.85 7.85
CA GLN A 141 9.26 7.77 6.90
C GLN A 141 7.94 7.95 6.13
N LEU A 142 6.90 8.44 6.78
CA LEU A 142 5.63 8.69 6.12
C LEU A 142 5.72 9.88 5.14
N ALA A 143 6.43 10.94 5.52
CA ALA A 143 6.62 12.12 4.69
C ALA A 143 7.46 11.87 3.41
N GLU A 144 8.17 10.74 3.31
CA GLU A 144 8.85 10.33 2.07
C GLU A 144 7.86 9.89 0.97
N THR A 145 6.64 9.48 1.34
CA THR A 145 5.70 8.82 0.43
C THR A 145 4.31 9.45 0.40
N VAL A 146 3.95 10.21 1.44
CA VAL A 146 2.61 10.80 1.60
C VAL A 146 2.75 12.32 1.73
N ASP A 147 1.87 13.04 1.03
CA ASP A 147 1.79 14.50 1.07
C ASP A 147 1.61 15.03 2.50
N GLU A 148 2.36 16.09 2.85
CA GLU A 148 2.37 16.66 4.20
C GLU A 148 0.98 17.11 4.67
N ASN A 149 0.11 17.59 3.76
CA ASN A 149 -1.25 18.00 4.10
C ASN A 149 -2.12 16.81 4.50
N ILE A 150 -1.95 15.67 3.83
CA ILE A 150 -2.66 14.43 4.17
C ILE A 150 -2.23 13.96 5.56
N ILE A 151 -0.91 13.93 5.83
CA ILE A 151 -0.37 13.57 7.14
C ILE A 151 -0.95 14.50 8.22
N PHE A 152 -0.90 15.81 7.99
CA PHE A 152 -1.41 16.82 8.90
C PHE A 152 -2.91 16.63 9.19
N TYR A 153 -3.74 16.49 8.16
CA TYR A 153 -5.18 16.26 8.30
C TYR A 153 -5.47 15.00 9.13
N MET A 154 -4.71 13.92 8.90
CA MET A 154 -4.89 12.66 9.63
C MET A 154 -4.48 12.77 11.10
N LEU A 155 -3.45 13.57 11.42
CA LEU A 155 -3.07 13.88 12.80
C LEU A 155 -4.11 14.73 13.53
N VAL A 156 -4.65 15.77 12.86
CA VAL A 156 -5.73 16.62 13.40
C VAL A 156 -6.96 15.76 13.75
N LYS A 157 -7.40 14.92 12.81
CA LYS A 157 -8.53 14.01 13.04
C LYS A 157 -8.25 13.05 14.20
N HIS A 158 -7.04 12.52 14.30
CA HIS A 158 -6.66 11.59 15.36
C HIS A 158 -6.64 12.25 16.74
N ILE A 159 -6.03 13.43 16.89
CA ILE A 159 -6.01 14.17 18.15
C ILE A 159 -7.42 14.59 18.58
N ARG A 160 -8.26 15.00 17.64
CA ARG A 160 -9.68 15.28 17.92
C ARG A 160 -10.38 14.03 18.47
N ASN A 161 -10.15 12.86 17.89
CA ASN A 161 -10.71 11.61 18.39
C ASN A 161 -10.19 11.26 19.79
N LEU A 162 -8.90 11.47 20.06
CA LEU A 162 -8.33 11.29 21.41
C LEU A 162 -9.00 12.23 22.42
N LEU A 163 -9.23 13.50 22.06
CA LEU A 163 -9.95 14.46 22.92
C LEU A 163 -11.38 14.01 23.19
N THR A 164 -12.13 13.60 22.16
CA THR A 164 -13.52 13.11 22.31
C THR A 164 -13.61 11.92 23.25
N VAL A 165 -12.68 10.96 23.11
CA VAL A 165 -12.65 9.79 24.00
C VAL A 165 -12.20 10.17 25.41
N LYS A 166 -11.23 11.10 25.54
CA LYS A 166 -10.75 11.60 26.83
C LYS A 166 -11.84 12.33 27.62
N SER A 167 -12.74 13.05 26.93
CA SER A 167 -13.89 13.73 27.52
C SER A 167 -15.08 12.81 27.81
N GLY A 168 -14.93 11.49 27.62
CA GLY A 168 -15.97 10.50 27.89
C GLY A 168 -17.06 10.41 26.82
N GLN A 169 -16.89 11.08 25.67
CA GLN A 169 -17.83 11.02 24.56
C GLN A 169 -17.53 9.82 23.64
N SER A 170 -18.57 9.20 23.12
CA SER A 170 -18.46 8.12 22.14
C SER A 170 -18.33 8.68 20.72
N ILE A 171 -17.44 8.10 19.93
CA ILE A 171 -17.34 8.41 18.49
C ILE A 171 -18.22 7.41 17.74
N SER A 172 -19.27 7.90 17.08
CA SER A 172 -20.10 7.06 16.22
C SER A 172 -19.28 6.53 15.03
N ARG A 173 -19.59 5.30 14.58
CA ARG A 173 -18.97 4.61 13.43
C ARG A 173 -17.57 3.99 13.64
N LEU A 174 -16.98 4.05 14.83
CA LEU A 174 -15.75 3.31 15.11
C LEU A 174 -16.03 1.88 15.59
N GLN A 175 -15.21 0.94 15.14
CA GLN A 175 -15.27 -0.44 15.61
C GLN A 175 -14.79 -0.56 17.07
N PRO A 176 -15.28 -1.54 17.86
CA PRO A 176 -14.93 -1.65 19.28
C PRO A 176 -13.42 -1.68 19.56
N TRP A 177 -12.64 -2.35 18.70
CA TRP A 177 -11.18 -2.43 18.84
C TRP A 177 -10.48 -1.08 18.60
N GLN A 178 -11.02 -0.24 17.70
CA GLN A 178 -10.48 1.11 17.43
C GLN A 178 -10.74 2.02 18.62
N LEU A 179 -11.95 1.94 19.19
CA LEU A 179 -12.30 2.67 20.41
C LEU A 179 -11.39 2.24 21.57
N ALA A 180 -11.21 0.93 21.80
CA ALA A 180 -10.33 0.43 22.86
C ALA A 180 -8.90 0.95 22.72
N LYS A 181 -8.38 0.98 21.48
CA LYS A 181 -7.04 1.50 21.18
C LYS A 181 -6.92 3.00 21.46
N LEU A 182 -7.87 3.80 20.98
CA LEU A 182 -7.94 5.24 21.25
C LEU A 182 -8.06 5.54 22.74
N SER A 183 -8.93 4.83 23.46
CA SER A 183 -9.09 4.96 24.91
C SER A 183 -7.80 4.65 25.66
N LYS A 184 -7.07 3.61 25.25
CA LYS A 184 -5.77 3.28 25.84
C LYS A 184 -4.75 4.38 25.60
N GLN A 185 -4.68 4.91 24.39
CA GLN A 185 -3.76 5.99 24.05
C GLN A 185 -4.10 7.31 24.74
N ALA A 186 -5.39 7.67 24.81
CA ALA A 186 -5.87 8.88 25.48
C ALA A 186 -5.53 8.88 26.98
N LYS A 187 -5.39 7.71 27.63
CA LYS A 187 -4.93 7.62 29.02
C LYS A 187 -3.50 8.10 29.23
N ASN A 188 -2.62 7.98 28.23
CA ASN A 188 -1.24 8.47 28.31
C ASN A 188 -1.13 10.00 28.27
N TRP A 189 -2.21 10.68 27.88
CA TRP A 189 -2.23 12.13 27.79
C TRP A 189 -2.78 12.77 29.07
N GLU A 190 -2.09 13.82 29.53
CA GLU A 190 -2.72 14.82 30.39
C GLU A 190 -3.68 15.67 29.54
N GLU A 191 -4.89 15.93 30.03
CA GLU A 191 -5.93 16.63 29.27
C GLU A 191 -5.48 18.01 28.79
N LYS A 192 -4.82 18.79 29.66
CA LYS A 192 -4.26 20.11 29.30
C LYS A 192 -3.22 20.01 28.18
N LYS A 193 -2.34 19.01 28.21
CA LYS A 193 -1.33 18.80 27.17
C LYS A 193 -1.96 18.37 25.84
N LEU A 194 -2.95 17.50 25.88
CA LEU A 194 -3.67 17.06 24.68
C LEU A 194 -4.43 18.22 24.03
N LEU A 195 -5.11 19.05 24.83
CA LEU A 195 -5.76 20.27 24.35
C LEU A 195 -4.73 21.25 23.79
N GLY A 196 -3.59 21.43 24.47
CA GLY A 196 -2.47 22.25 23.99
C GLY A 196 -1.91 21.77 22.66
N PHE A 197 -1.77 20.45 22.46
CA PHE A 197 -1.34 19.87 21.19
C PHE A 197 -2.35 20.19 20.07
N TYR A 198 -3.65 20.02 20.34
CA TYR A 198 -4.71 20.34 19.38
C TYR A 198 -4.73 21.83 19.00
N GLN A 199 -4.55 22.72 19.98
CA GLN A 199 -4.41 24.15 19.74
C GLN A 199 -3.14 24.47 18.92
N GLY A 200 -2.05 23.75 19.16
CA GLY A 200 -0.83 23.83 18.37
C GLY A 200 -1.06 23.47 16.91
N LEU A 201 -1.75 22.35 16.64
CA LEU A 201 -2.15 21.96 15.28
C LEU A 201 -3.02 23.05 14.63
N HIS A 202 -3.99 23.61 15.35
CA HIS A 202 -4.82 24.70 14.83
C HIS A 202 -4.01 25.94 14.44
N ARG A 203 -3.00 26.32 15.23
CA ARG A 203 -2.07 27.42 14.89
C ARG A 203 -1.26 27.13 13.63
N ILE A 204 -0.81 25.88 13.46
CA ILE A 204 -0.12 25.44 12.23
C ILE A 204 -1.05 25.56 11.02
N ASP A 205 -2.31 25.13 11.13
CA ASP A 205 -3.29 25.23 10.04
C ASP A 205 -3.53 26.68 9.61
N ILE A 206 -3.78 27.57 10.57
CA ILE A 206 -3.99 29.00 10.30
C ILE A 206 -2.76 29.58 9.62
N SER A 207 -1.57 29.44 10.24
CA SER A 207 -0.34 30.05 9.73
C SER A 207 0.04 29.55 8.34
N THR A 208 -0.24 28.28 8.04
CA THR A 208 -0.01 27.71 6.70
C THR A 208 -0.98 28.30 5.68
N LYS A 209 -2.28 28.40 6.01
CA LYS A 209 -3.30 28.99 5.11
C LYS A 209 -3.14 30.49 4.91
N THR A 210 -2.62 31.21 5.90
CA THR A 210 -2.35 32.65 5.80
C THR A 210 -0.96 32.97 5.26
N SER A 211 -0.20 31.97 4.79
CA SER A 211 1.18 32.13 4.28
C SER A 211 2.12 32.85 5.27
N SER A 212 1.85 32.72 6.57
CA SER A 212 2.66 33.31 7.64
C SER A 212 3.51 32.27 8.38
N ASN A 213 3.43 31.00 7.98
CA ASN A 213 4.28 29.94 8.49
C ASN A 213 5.63 29.95 7.76
N PRO A 214 6.76 30.22 8.44
CA PRO A 214 8.09 30.21 7.82
C PRO A 214 8.64 28.79 7.59
N PHE A 215 7.94 27.76 8.07
CA PHE A 215 8.36 26.36 8.00
C PHE A 215 7.41 25.51 7.14
N SER A 216 7.92 24.37 6.63
CA SER A 216 7.04 23.35 6.05
C SER A 216 6.11 22.76 7.11
N LEU A 217 5.00 22.15 6.69
CA LEU A 217 4.04 21.53 7.61
C LEU A 217 4.72 20.44 8.45
N LYS A 218 5.55 19.61 7.82
CA LYS A 218 6.36 18.61 8.52
C LYS A 218 7.24 19.24 9.60
N LYS A 219 7.96 20.32 9.27
CA LYS A 219 8.86 20.97 10.22
C LYS A 219 8.11 21.62 11.39
N SER A 220 6.94 22.21 11.12
CA SER A 220 6.04 22.71 12.17
C SER A 220 5.52 21.58 13.08
N LEU A 221 5.21 20.41 12.51
CA LEU A 221 4.83 19.22 13.27
C LEU A 221 5.99 18.69 14.14
N ASP A 222 7.22 18.66 13.62
CA ASP A 222 8.41 18.28 14.41
C ASP A 222 8.56 19.16 15.65
N ILE A 223 8.46 20.48 15.46
CA ILE A 223 8.58 21.45 16.56
C ILE A 223 7.48 21.25 17.60
N LEU A 224 6.23 21.07 17.15
CA LEU A 224 5.11 20.81 18.03
C LEU A 224 5.30 19.50 18.81
N ALA A 225 5.75 18.45 18.13
CA ALA A 225 6.01 17.15 18.74
C ALA A 225 7.09 17.24 19.82
N CYS A 226 8.22 17.91 19.56
CA CYS A 226 9.30 18.09 20.53
C CYS A 226 8.86 18.77 21.83
N TYR A 227 7.80 19.58 21.79
CA TYR A 227 7.29 20.26 22.99
C TYR A 227 6.33 19.38 23.81
N PHE A 228 5.56 18.50 23.17
CA PHE A 228 4.45 17.79 23.83
C PHE A 228 4.64 16.27 23.97
N LEU A 229 5.48 15.64 23.13
CA LEU A 229 5.74 14.20 23.12
C LEU A 229 7.06 13.86 23.80
#